data_AF-A0A8S2UDI3-F1
#
_entry.id   AF-A0A8S2UDI3-F1
#
_cell.length_a   1.000
_cell.length_b   1.000
_cell.length_c   1.000
_cell.angle_alpha   90.00
_cell.angle_beta   90.00
_cell.angle_gamma   90.00
#
_symmetry.space_group_name_H-M   'P 1'
#
loop_
_entity.id
_entity.type
_entity.pdbx_description
1 polymer ?
#
loop_
_entity_poly.entity_id
_entity_poly.type
_entity_poly.pdbx_seq_one_letter_code
_entity_poly.pdbx_strand_id
1 'polypeptide(L)'
;MEEILNRLEQFEFLRIIVFSEATIHEKPIEEWPFCHVLISFHSKGFPLAKTQDYARLYQPFLINDLEKQWDIMDRIKVHEILEDAGIAQPRYGVLRRKLNAEGVWATLSHVVEQDDHIEIDGEIFHKPFVEKPVSAENHDVYIYFPSSAGGGSQRLFRKIGSRSSVYTPENCIRKDDSYIYEEFMPTDGTDVKVYTVGAEYAHAEARKSPGLDGKVERDEFGKEVRYPVILRADEKLIAMKICLAFKQTVCGFDLLRVEGKSFVCDVNGFSFVKNSTKYYDDCASILGHMIMRELAPTLSIPYPLAYQPEDPPFVPTAFGTRMELRCVIAVIRHGDRTPKQKMKMVVLHP
;
A
#
# COMPACT_ATOMS: atom_id res chain seq x y z
N MET A 1 8.37 -3.82 -13.43
CA MET A 1 9.22 -4.99 -13.14
C MET A 1 10.48 -4.90 -13.97
N GLU A 2 10.40 -4.98 -15.30
CA GLU A 2 11.54 -4.89 -16.22
C GLU A 2 12.49 -3.72 -15.92
N GLU A 3 11.97 -2.51 -15.74
CA GLU A 3 12.78 -1.33 -15.38
C GLU A 3 13.68 -1.53 -14.15
N ILE A 4 13.19 -2.22 -13.12
CA ILE A 4 13.93 -2.47 -11.88
C ILE A 4 14.91 -3.63 -12.08
N LEU A 5 14.50 -4.69 -12.78
CA LEU A 5 15.36 -5.83 -13.07
C LEU A 5 16.57 -5.43 -13.93
N ASN A 6 16.37 -4.64 -14.99
CA ASN A 6 17.44 -4.15 -15.86
C ASN A 6 18.48 -3.30 -15.11
N ARG A 7 18.06 -2.62 -14.03
CA ARG A 7 18.97 -1.85 -13.16
C ARG A 7 19.70 -2.75 -12.17
N LEU A 8 19.03 -3.77 -11.64
CA LEU A 8 19.67 -4.77 -10.78
C LEU A 8 20.74 -5.56 -11.54
N GLU A 9 20.57 -5.82 -12.84
CA GLU A 9 21.59 -6.43 -13.70
C GLU A 9 22.88 -5.61 -13.84
N GLN A 10 22.88 -4.33 -13.43
CA GLN A 10 24.09 -3.49 -13.43
C GLN A 10 25.01 -3.79 -12.24
N PHE A 11 24.53 -4.52 -11.21
CA PHE A 11 25.38 -4.98 -10.12
C PHE A 11 26.24 -6.14 -10.61
N GLU A 12 27.56 -5.98 -10.59
CA GLU A 12 28.55 -6.93 -11.12
C GLU A 12 28.34 -8.38 -10.65
N PHE A 13 27.94 -8.57 -9.40
CA PHE A 13 27.79 -9.88 -8.78
C PHE A 13 26.36 -10.41 -8.76
N LEU A 14 25.40 -9.71 -9.37
CA LEU A 14 24.01 -10.14 -9.47
C LEU A 14 23.70 -10.66 -10.86
N ARG A 15 23.11 -11.86 -10.91
CA ARG A 15 22.52 -12.42 -12.13
C ARG A 15 21.04 -12.64 -11.90
N ILE A 16 20.21 -12.00 -12.71
CA ILE A 16 18.76 -12.12 -12.63
C ILE A 16 18.29 -13.34 -13.42
N ILE A 17 17.42 -14.14 -12.81
CA ILE A 17 16.74 -15.27 -13.45
C ILE A 17 15.24 -15.09 -13.17
N VAL A 18 14.46 -14.86 -14.22
CA VAL A 18 13.00 -14.78 -14.14
C VAL A 18 12.43 -16.17 -14.42
N PHE A 19 11.75 -16.76 -13.44
CA PHE A 19 11.14 -18.08 -13.62
C PHE A 19 9.93 -17.93 -14.53
N SER A 20 9.83 -18.77 -15.56
CA SER A 20 8.67 -18.73 -16.45
C SER A 20 7.42 -19.25 -15.74
N GLU A 21 6.25 -18.78 -16.16
CA GLU A 21 4.97 -19.24 -15.64
C GLU A 21 4.81 -20.76 -15.79
N ALA A 22 5.19 -21.32 -16.94
CA ALA A 22 5.20 -22.77 -17.15
C ALA A 22 6.10 -23.51 -16.14
N THR A 23 7.26 -22.95 -15.79
CA THR A 23 8.13 -23.54 -14.75
C THR A 23 7.42 -23.51 -13.39
N ILE A 24 6.86 -22.37 -13.01
CA ILE A 24 6.20 -22.16 -11.72
C ILE A 24 4.97 -23.09 -11.58
N HIS A 25 4.18 -23.26 -12.64
CA HIS A 25 2.95 -24.03 -12.57
C HIS A 25 3.15 -25.52 -12.85
N GLU A 26 3.87 -25.87 -13.91
CA GLU A 26 3.85 -27.23 -14.47
C GLU A 26 5.00 -28.09 -13.95
N LYS A 27 6.17 -27.50 -13.69
CA LYS A 27 7.37 -28.26 -13.30
C LYS A 27 7.46 -28.50 -11.80
N PRO A 28 8.00 -29.65 -11.35
CA PRO A 28 8.31 -29.88 -9.94
C PRO A 28 9.38 -28.89 -9.45
N ILE A 29 9.42 -28.60 -8.14
CA ILE A 29 10.28 -27.56 -7.56
C ILE A 29 11.78 -27.86 -7.73
N GLU A 30 12.13 -29.13 -7.85
CA GLU A 30 13.50 -29.61 -8.07
C GLU A 30 14.04 -29.23 -9.46
N GLU A 31 13.14 -28.96 -10.41
CA GLU A 31 13.48 -28.50 -11.76
C GLU A 31 13.48 -26.96 -11.88
N TRP A 32 13.12 -26.24 -10.82
CA TRP A 32 13.16 -24.78 -10.84
C TRP A 32 14.62 -24.31 -10.81
N PRO A 33 14.95 -23.17 -11.43
CA PRO A 33 16.30 -22.64 -11.37
C PRO A 33 16.74 -22.40 -9.91
N PHE A 34 17.98 -22.72 -9.59
CA PHE A 34 18.56 -22.39 -8.28
C PHE A 34 18.80 -20.87 -8.16
N CYS A 35 18.58 -20.30 -6.99
CA CYS A 35 18.90 -18.91 -6.68
C CYS A 35 19.39 -18.76 -5.23
N HIS A 36 20.29 -17.79 -5.00
CA HIS A 36 20.71 -17.41 -3.64
C HIS A 36 19.72 -16.45 -2.97
N VAL A 37 18.96 -15.71 -3.79
CA VAL A 37 17.95 -14.73 -3.37
C VAL A 37 16.67 -15.02 -4.11
N LEU A 38 15.55 -15.01 -3.39
CA LEU A 38 14.22 -15.15 -3.97
C LEU A 38 13.41 -13.88 -3.73
N ILE A 39 13.02 -13.23 -4.82
CA ILE A 39 11.96 -12.21 -4.84
C ILE A 39 10.70 -12.91 -5.37
N SER A 40 9.75 -13.19 -4.49
CA SER A 40 8.50 -13.84 -4.87
C SER A 40 7.33 -13.29 -4.07
N PHE A 41 6.18 -13.20 -4.73
CA PHE A 41 4.97 -12.60 -4.19
C PHE A 41 3.73 -13.20 -4.83
N HIS A 42 2.70 -13.39 -4.02
CA HIS A 42 1.41 -13.90 -4.45
C HIS A 42 0.66 -12.87 -5.29
N SER A 43 -0.03 -13.38 -6.31
CA SER A 43 -1.10 -12.72 -7.02
C SER A 43 -2.08 -13.79 -7.49
N LYS A 44 -3.28 -13.39 -7.92
CA LYS A 44 -4.34 -14.34 -8.32
C LYS A 44 -3.82 -15.45 -9.25
N GLY A 45 -3.89 -16.69 -8.77
CA GLY A 45 -3.46 -17.90 -9.48
C GLY A 45 -2.05 -18.38 -9.14
N PHE A 46 -1.24 -17.59 -8.44
CA PHE A 46 0.14 -17.95 -8.09
C PHE A 46 0.20 -19.10 -7.07
N PRO A 47 1.00 -20.16 -7.29
CA PRO A 47 1.05 -21.32 -6.41
C PRO A 47 1.97 -21.08 -5.19
N LEU A 48 1.53 -20.22 -4.26
CA LEU A 48 2.33 -19.80 -3.09
C LEU A 48 2.84 -20.98 -2.25
N ALA A 49 1.99 -22.00 -2.00
CA ALA A 49 2.39 -23.20 -1.26
C ALA A 49 3.59 -23.93 -1.91
N LYS A 50 3.58 -24.04 -3.24
CA LYS A 50 4.66 -24.67 -4.02
C LYS A 50 5.94 -23.83 -3.95
N THR A 51 5.82 -22.51 -3.98
CA THR A 51 6.96 -21.61 -3.78
C THR A 51 7.53 -21.70 -2.37
N GLN A 52 6.70 -21.90 -1.35
CA GLN A 52 7.14 -22.18 0.02
C GLN A 52 7.89 -23.52 0.11
N ASP A 53 7.44 -24.56 -0.60
CA ASP A 53 8.19 -25.82 -0.71
C ASP A 53 9.58 -25.62 -1.34
N TYR A 54 9.66 -24.84 -2.43
CA TYR A 54 10.94 -24.45 -3.05
C TYR A 54 11.85 -23.71 -2.07
N ALA A 55 11.32 -22.71 -1.35
CA ALA A 55 12.08 -21.95 -0.38
C ALA A 55 12.56 -22.83 0.79
N ARG A 56 11.74 -23.80 1.23
CA ARG A 56 12.14 -24.78 2.24
C ARG A 56 13.26 -25.71 1.75
N LEU A 57 13.22 -26.13 0.49
CA LEU A 57 14.23 -27.02 -0.10
C LEU A 57 15.58 -26.33 -0.29
N TYR A 58 15.59 -25.13 -0.87
CA TYR A 58 16.82 -24.45 -1.28
C TYR A 58 17.30 -23.35 -0.33
N GLN A 59 16.49 -22.95 0.66
CA GLN A 59 16.82 -21.93 1.67
C GLN A 59 17.42 -20.62 1.10
N PRO A 60 16.81 -20.01 0.05
CA PRO A 60 17.30 -18.74 -0.46
C PRO A 60 17.04 -17.60 0.53
N PHE A 61 17.82 -16.51 0.43
CA PHE A 61 17.50 -15.26 1.12
C PHE A 61 16.19 -14.68 0.54
N LEU A 62 15.16 -14.56 1.37
CA LEU A 62 13.84 -14.06 0.96
C LEU A 62 13.79 -12.54 1.08
N ILE A 63 13.50 -11.84 -0.02
CA ILE A 63 13.27 -10.39 0.01
C ILE A 63 11.90 -10.07 0.63
N ASN A 64 10.89 -10.87 0.30
CA ASN A 64 9.57 -10.80 0.92
C ASN A 64 9.26 -12.18 1.53
N ASP A 65 8.90 -12.20 2.80
CA ASP A 65 8.51 -13.43 3.51
C ASP A 65 7.27 -14.05 2.84
N LEU A 66 7.31 -15.36 2.59
CA LEU A 66 6.25 -16.08 1.90
C LEU A 66 5.08 -16.47 2.83
N GLU A 67 5.37 -16.76 4.10
CA GLU A 67 4.33 -17.11 5.08
C GLU A 67 3.42 -15.90 5.34
N LYS A 68 4.03 -14.72 5.48
CA LYS A 68 3.30 -13.46 5.69
C LYS A 68 2.39 -13.05 4.54
N GLN A 69 2.53 -13.66 3.37
CA GLN A 69 1.61 -13.40 2.26
C GLN A 69 0.22 -14.03 2.49
N TRP A 70 0.13 -15.13 3.23
CA TRP A 70 -1.16 -15.67 3.67
C TRP A 70 -1.88 -14.71 4.62
N ASP A 71 -1.13 -14.13 5.58
CA ASP A 71 -1.66 -13.13 6.50
C ASP A 71 -2.20 -11.89 5.77
N ILE A 72 -1.53 -11.46 4.69
CA ILE A 72 -1.95 -10.30 3.89
C ILE A 72 -3.25 -10.56 3.11
N MET A 73 -3.55 -11.82 2.77
CA MET A 73 -4.78 -12.18 2.05
C MET A 73 -6.03 -12.21 2.95
N ASP A 74 -5.86 -12.19 4.27
CA ASP A 74 -6.92 -12.12 5.27
C ASP A 74 -6.89 -10.76 5.97
N ARG A 75 -7.88 -9.91 5.70
CA ARG A 75 -7.95 -8.56 6.30
C ARG A 75 -8.04 -8.59 7.82
N ILE A 76 -8.60 -9.65 8.42
CA ILE A 76 -8.64 -9.78 9.88
C ILE A 76 -7.22 -9.92 10.40
N LYS A 77 -6.40 -10.76 9.77
CA LYS A 77 -4.98 -10.93 10.11
C LYS A 77 -4.19 -9.65 9.90
N VAL A 78 -4.46 -8.90 8.82
CA VAL A 78 -3.87 -7.57 8.61
C VAL A 78 -4.16 -6.65 9.78
N HIS A 79 -5.42 -6.55 10.22
CA HIS A 79 -5.78 -5.68 11.36
C HIS A 79 -5.13 -6.14 12.68
N GLU A 80 -5.09 -7.44 12.96
CA GLU A 80 -4.40 -8.00 14.14
C GLU A 80 -2.91 -7.62 14.15
N ILE A 81 -2.21 -7.77 13.01
CA ILE A 81 -0.79 -7.40 12.89
C ILE A 81 -0.56 -5.90 13.07
N LEU A 82 -1.47 -5.06 12.55
CA LEU A 82 -1.40 -3.61 12.74
C LEU A 82 -1.58 -3.21 14.21
N GLU A 83 -2.50 -3.86 14.92
CA GLU A 83 -2.73 -3.66 16.35
C GLU A 83 -1.50 -4.08 17.18
N ASP A 84 -0.97 -5.28 16.94
CA ASP A 84 0.24 -5.80 17.61
C ASP A 84 1.46 -4.90 17.38
N ALA A 85 1.57 -4.27 16.20
CA ALA A 85 2.63 -3.33 15.88
C ALA A 85 2.41 -1.91 16.45
N GLY A 86 1.26 -1.66 17.09
CA GLY A 86 0.86 -0.34 17.57
C GLY A 86 0.78 0.68 16.45
N ILE A 87 0.16 0.30 15.33
CA ILE A 87 -0.10 1.15 14.17
C ILE A 87 -1.56 1.58 14.19
N ALA A 88 -1.81 2.88 14.06
CA ALA A 88 -3.17 3.40 14.03
C ALA A 88 -3.93 2.93 12.78
N GLN A 89 -5.14 2.45 12.98
CA GLN A 89 -6.08 1.98 11.97
C GLN A 89 -7.51 2.40 12.36
N PRO A 90 -8.47 2.46 11.42
CA PRO A 90 -9.87 2.71 11.76
C PRO A 90 -10.38 1.70 12.79
N ARG A 91 -11.27 2.13 13.70
CA ARG A 91 -11.96 1.18 14.59
C ARG A 91 -12.76 0.22 13.73
N TYR A 92 -12.66 -1.07 14.03
CA TYR A 92 -13.27 -2.11 13.22
C TYR A 92 -13.98 -3.19 14.04
N GLY A 93 -14.92 -3.88 13.43
CA GLY A 93 -15.62 -5.04 13.97
C GLY A 93 -15.73 -6.14 12.90
N VAL A 94 -15.76 -7.40 13.31
CA VAL A 94 -15.77 -8.56 12.40
C VAL A 94 -17.09 -9.29 12.48
N LEU A 95 -17.87 -9.25 11.39
CA LEU A 95 -19.11 -10.00 11.27
C LEU A 95 -18.83 -11.36 10.63
N ARG A 96 -18.86 -12.42 11.44
CA ARG A 96 -18.58 -13.79 10.97
C ARG A 96 -19.84 -14.50 10.51
N ARG A 97 -19.77 -15.10 9.33
CA ARG A 97 -20.81 -15.99 8.79
C ARG A 97 -20.20 -17.28 8.28
N LYS A 98 -20.99 -18.34 8.26
CA LYS A 98 -20.59 -19.65 7.72
C LYS A 98 -21.69 -20.19 6.82
N LEU A 99 -21.29 -20.73 5.68
CA LEU A 99 -22.19 -21.46 4.81
C LEU A 99 -22.57 -22.80 5.47
N ASN A 100 -23.86 -23.03 5.66
CA ASN A 100 -24.37 -24.30 6.19
C ASN A 100 -24.45 -25.39 5.11
N ALA A 101 -24.88 -26.60 5.49
CA ALA A 101 -24.97 -27.74 4.57
C ALA A 101 -25.98 -27.50 3.43
N GLU A 102 -26.95 -26.63 3.65
CA GLU A 102 -28.00 -26.25 2.70
C GLU A 102 -27.58 -25.11 1.75
N GLY A 103 -26.34 -24.61 1.86
CA GLY A 103 -25.85 -23.49 1.04
C GLY A 103 -26.40 -22.12 1.46
N VAL A 104 -26.86 -21.99 2.70
CA VAL A 104 -27.36 -20.74 3.29
C VAL A 104 -26.35 -20.20 4.29
N TRP A 105 -26.13 -18.89 4.27
CA TRP A 105 -25.22 -18.24 5.21
C TRP A 105 -25.88 -18.09 6.59
N ALA A 106 -25.31 -18.78 7.57
CA ALA A 106 -25.65 -18.63 8.98
C ALA A 106 -24.75 -17.56 9.61
N THR A 107 -25.35 -16.59 10.29
CA THR A 107 -24.60 -15.56 11.01
C THR A 107 -24.15 -16.11 12.36
N LEU A 108 -22.85 -16.00 12.65
CA LEU A 108 -22.24 -16.50 13.89
C LEU A 108 -22.07 -15.39 14.93
N SER A 109 -21.79 -14.16 14.50
CA SER A 109 -21.74 -12.98 15.37
C SER A 109 -23.14 -12.50 15.74
N HIS A 110 -23.25 -11.76 16.84
CA HIS A 110 -24.44 -10.96 17.12
C HIS A 110 -24.45 -9.74 16.21
N VAL A 111 -25.52 -9.55 15.43
CA VAL A 111 -25.69 -8.38 14.57
C VAL A 111 -27.08 -7.77 14.73
N VAL A 112 -27.12 -6.46 14.95
CA VAL A 112 -28.35 -5.67 14.91
C VAL A 112 -28.17 -4.58 13.86
N GLU A 113 -29.08 -4.54 12.90
CA GLU A 113 -29.09 -3.53 11.83
C GLU A 113 -30.24 -2.55 12.09
N GLN A 114 -29.90 -1.26 12.18
CA GLN A 114 -30.85 -0.14 12.26
C GLN A 114 -30.66 0.79 11.06
N ASP A 115 -31.55 1.78 10.91
CA ASP A 115 -31.56 2.66 9.73
C ASP A 115 -30.22 3.39 9.51
N ASP A 116 -29.61 3.91 10.59
CA ASP A 116 -28.39 4.74 10.55
C ASP A 116 -27.19 4.17 11.33
N HIS A 117 -27.28 2.93 11.82
CA HIS A 117 -26.14 2.24 12.43
C HIS A 117 -26.30 0.73 12.40
N ILE A 118 -25.19 0.05 12.64
CA ILE A 118 -25.15 -1.39 12.93
C ILE A 118 -24.48 -1.62 14.28
N GLU A 119 -24.82 -2.72 14.92
CA GLU A 119 -24.13 -3.24 16.11
C GLU A 119 -23.59 -4.62 15.79
N ILE A 120 -22.30 -4.86 16.01
CA ILE A 120 -21.63 -6.14 15.78
C ILE A 120 -20.94 -6.55 17.07
N ASP A 121 -21.36 -7.66 17.66
CA ASP A 121 -20.80 -8.19 18.91
C ASP A 121 -20.70 -7.13 20.04
N GLY A 122 -21.66 -6.21 20.08
CA GLY A 122 -21.75 -5.11 21.06
C GLY A 122 -21.10 -3.79 20.63
N GLU A 123 -20.35 -3.77 19.53
CA GLU A 123 -19.71 -2.57 18.99
C GLU A 123 -20.63 -1.86 17.99
N ILE A 124 -20.91 -0.58 18.22
CA ILE A 124 -21.80 0.22 17.37
C ILE A 124 -21.01 0.97 16.31
N PHE A 125 -21.46 0.93 15.05
CA PHE A 125 -20.92 1.68 13.92
C PHE A 125 -22.02 2.53 13.30
N HIS A 126 -21.92 3.86 13.47
CA HIS A 126 -22.83 4.81 12.86
C HIS A 126 -22.47 5.05 11.39
N LYS A 127 -23.48 5.29 10.55
CA LYS A 127 -23.22 5.72 9.17
C LYS A 127 -22.63 7.14 9.16
N PRO A 128 -21.60 7.43 8.33
CA PRO A 128 -21.02 6.51 7.37
C PRO A 128 -20.08 5.48 7.98
N PHE A 129 -20.14 4.25 7.48
CA PHE A 129 -19.21 3.17 7.80
C PHE A 129 -18.82 2.41 6.52
N VAL A 130 -17.70 1.69 6.58
CA VAL A 130 -17.14 0.91 5.47
C VAL A 130 -17.34 -0.58 5.75
N GLU A 131 -17.76 -1.35 4.76
CA GLU A 131 -17.86 -2.81 4.81
C GLU A 131 -16.89 -3.43 3.79
N LYS A 132 -15.93 -4.21 4.28
CA LYS A 132 -14.92 -4.89 3.46
C LYS A 132 -15.09 -6.41 3.55
N PRO A 133 -15.01 -7.16 2.44
CA PRO A 133 -14.90 -8.61 2.50
C PRO A 133 -13.66 -9.01 3.31
N VAL A 134 -13.77 -10.10 4.10
CA VAL A 134 -12.62 -10.61 4.88
C VAL A 134 -11.44 -10.96 3.97
N SER A 135 -11.71 -11.51 2.78
CA SER A 135 -10.67 -11.72 1.76
C SER A 135 -10.14 -10.39 1.22
N ALA A 136 -8.83 -10.17 1.35
CA ALA A 136 -8.18 -8.97 0.82
C ALA A 136 -8.14 -8.94 -0.72
N GLU A 137 -8.26 -10.10 -1.36
CA GLU A 137 -8.35 -10.22 -2.83
C GLU A 137 -9.72 -9.82 -3.39
N ASN A 138 -10.75 -9.78 -2.53
CA ASN A 138 -12.04 -9.24 -2.90
C ASN A 138 -12.06 -7.72 -2.66
N HIS A 139 -12.24 -6.97 -3.74
CA HIS A 139 -12.21 -5.52 -3.77
C HIS A 139 -13.62 -4.90 -3.77
N ASP A 140 -14.67 -5.68 -3.53
CA ASP A 140 -16.05 -5.21 -3.43
C ASP A 140 -16.29 -4.57 -2.05
N VAL A 141 -15.72 -3.38 -1.87
CA VAL A 141 -15.81 -2.59 -0.63
C VAL A 141 -16.99 -1.63 -0.69
N TYR A 142 -17.87 -1.65 0.30
CA TYR A 142 -19.07 -0.83 0.32
C TYR A 142 -18.95 0.27 1.38
N ILE A 143 -19.50 1.45 1.10
CA ILE A 143 -19.61 2.56 2.05
C ILE A 143 -21.09 2.88 2.19
N TYR A 144 -21.61 2.86 3.41
CA TYR A 144 -23.02 3.13 3.69
C TYR A 144 -23.19 4.57 4.17
N PHE A 145 -24.16 5.31 3.65
CA PHE A 145 -24.35 6.72 3.99
C PHE A 145 -25.53 6.92 4.95
N PRO A 146 -25.45 7.91 5.86
CA PRO A 146 -26.54 8.19 6.79
C PRO A 146 -27.74 8.78 6.05
N SER A 147 -28.92 8.58 6.62
CA SER A 147 -30.19 9.10 6.12
C SER A 147 -30.17 10.63 6.00
N SER A 148 -29.44 11.32 6.88
CA SER A 148 -29.22 12.77 6.82
C SER A 148 -28.46 13.24 5.56
N ALA A 149 -27.73 12.34 4.90
CA ALA A 149 -27.01 12.59 3.65
C ALA A 149 -27.73 12.00 2.41
N GLY A 150 -28.97 11.51 2.57
CA GLY A 150 -29.76 10.89 1.50
C GLY A 150 -29.74 9.36 1.50
N GLY A 151 -29.01 8.73 2.41
CA GLY A 151 -28.92 7.28 2.54
C GLY A 151 -28.21 6.59 1.37
N GLY A 152 -28.46 5.29 1.22
CA GLY A 152 -27.87 4.46 0.18
C GLY A 152 -26.42 4.05 0.46
N SER A 153 -25.76 3.52 -0.56
CA SER A 153 -24.38 3.06 -0.45
C SER A 153 -23.56 3.29 -1.72
N GLN A 154 -22.26 3.48 -1.53
CA GLN A 154 -21.26 3.49 -2.59
C GLN A 154 -20.60 2.12 -2.68
N ARG A 155 -20.68 1.49 -3.85
CA ARG A 155 -20.09 0.17 -4.10
C ARG A 155 -18.81 0.32 -4.90
N LEU A 156 -17.67 0.14 -4.25
CA LEU A 156 -16.36 0.15 -4.90
C LEU A 156 -16.12 -1.21 -5.56
N PHE A 157 -15.36 -1.19 -6.64
CA PHE A 157 -14.95 -2.38 -7.37
C PHE A 157 -13.61 -2.15 -8.04
N ARG A 158 -12.94 -3.25 -8.43
CA ARG A 158 -11.71 -3.16 -9.22
C ARG A 158 -11.99 -2.36 -10.50
N LYS A 159 -11.26 -1.26 -10.69
CA LYS A 159 -11.45 -0.27 -11.75
C LYS A 159 -11.77 -0.90 -13.12
N ILE A 160 -12.89 -0.47 -13.70
CA ILE A 160 -13.32 -0.84 -15.06
C ILE A 160 -13.42 0.45 -15.88
N GLY A 161 -12.50 0.63 -16.82
CA GLY A 161 -12.44 1.85 -17.64
C GLY A 161 -12.21 3.11 -16.79
N SER A 162 -13.18 4.02 -16.77
CA SER A 162 -13.14 5.29 -16.05
C SER A 162 -13.84 5.27 -14.68
N ARG A 163 -14.35 4.11 -14.23
CA ARG A 163 -15.08 3.98 -12.96
C ARG A 163 -14.36 3.07 -11.97
N SER A 164 -14.44 3.45 -10.71
CA SER A 164 -13.94 2.69 -9.55
C SER A 164 -15.01 2.43 -8.48
N SER A 165 -16.20 3.02 -8.63
CA SER A 165 -17.36 2.75 -7.79
C SER A 165 -18.66 3.19 -8.47
N VAL A 166 -19.79 2.82 -7.86
CA VAL A 166 -21.13 3.25 -8.25
C VAL A 166 -22.03 3.43 -7.02
N TYR A 167 -22.84 4.48 -7.03
CA TYR A 167 -23.87 4.70 -6.02
C TYR A 167 -25.08 3.78 -6.25
N THR A 168 -25.66 3.28 -5.18
CA THR A 168 -26.92 2.54 -5.17
C THR A 168 -27.83 3.05 -4.04
N PRO A 169 -29.16 3.02 -4.21
CA PRO A 169 -30.08 3.33 -3.12
C PRO A 169 -30.13 2.24 -2.03
N GLU A 170 -29.53 1.07 -2.25
CA GLU A 170 -29.48 -0.01 -1.26
C GLU A 170 -28.76 0.46 0.00
N ASN A 171 -29.41 0.28 1.15
CA ASN A 171 -28.94 0.80 2.43
C ASN A 171 -28.74 -0.29 3.49
N CYS A 172 -28.97 -1.55 3.12
CA CYS A 172 -28.78 -2.72 3.98
C CYS A 172 -27.41 -3.39 3.77
N ILE A 173 -26.84 -3.94 4.84
CA ILE A 173 -25.58 -4.69 4.81
C ILE A 173 -25.70 -6.02 4.06
N ARG A 174 -24.57 -6.51 3.54
CA ARG A 174 -24.52 -7.81 2.85
C ARG A 174 -24.74 -8.97 3.82
N LYS A 175 -25.30 -10.08 3.30
CA LYS A 175 -25.71 -11.28 4.07
C LYS A 175 -25.10 -12.58 3.55
N ASP A 176 -24.20 -12.49 2.57
CA ASP A 176 -23.69 -13.58 1.75
C ASP A 176 -22.21 -13.94 2.00
N ASP A 177 -21.57 -13.36 3.01
CA ASP A 177 -20.22 -13.74 3.46
C ASP A 177 -19.92 -13.14 4.86
N SER A 178 -18.68 -13.31 5.32
CA SER A 178 -18.09 -12.56 6.42
C SER A 178 -17.48 -11.24 5.96
N TYR A 179 -17.63 -10.20 6.78
CA TYR A 179 -17.14 -8.86 6.47
C TYR A 179 -16.49 -8.21 7.69
N ILE A 180 -15.64 -7.23 7.42
CA ILE A 180 -15.13 -6.28 8.40
C ILE A 180 -15.90 -4.98 8.21
N TYR A 181 -16.34 -4.39 9.31
CA TYR A 181 -16.96 -3.08 9.34
C TYR A 181 -16.04 -2.10 10.02
N GLU A 182 -15.79 -0.96 9.40
CA GLU A 182 -14.87 0.06 9.88
C GLU A 182 -15.55 1.41 9.96
N GLU A 183 -15.10 2.24 10.90
CA GLU A 183 -15.45 3.66 10.90
C GLU A 183 -14.99 4.33 9.60
N PHE A 184 -15.89 5.10 8.99
CA PHE A 184 -15.53 5.89 7.82
C PHE A 184 -14.65 7.08 8.26
N MET A 185 -13.50 7.20 7.62
CA MET A 185 -12.52 8.24 7.93
C MET A 185 -12.68 9.42 6.95
N PRO A 186 -13.13 10.61 7.41
CA PRO A 186 -13.37 11.76 6.53
C PRO A 186 -12.05 12.43 6.12
N THR A 187 -11.46 11.96 5.03
CA THR A 187 -10.26 12.58 4.43
C THR A 187 -10.62 13.77 3.54
N ASP A 188 -9.62 14.54 3.10
CA ASP A 188 -9.76 15.61 2.09
C ASP A 188 -10.07 15.08 0.66
N GLY A 189 -10.61 13.87 0.55
CA GLY A 189 -10.99 13.25 -0.72
C GLY A 189 -9.86 12.53 -1.45
N THR A 190 -8.72 12.31 -0.80
CA THR A 190 -7.58 11.57 -1.38
C THR A 190 -7.07 10.48 -0.45
N ASP A 191 -6.67 9.37 -1.05
CA ASP A 191 -5.99 8.27 -0.37
C ASP A 191 -4.48 8.37 -0.64
N VAL A 192 -3.66 8.26 0.41
CA VAL A 192 -2.19 8.28 0.27
C VAL A 192 -1.70 6.85 0.11
N LYS A 193 -1.10 6.54 -1.03
CA LYS A 193 -0.50 5.24 -1.32
C LYS A 193 0.98 5.28 -1.02
N VAL A 194 1.45 4.37 -0.17
CA VAL A 194 2.83 4.29 0.27
C VAL A 194 3.46 3.01 -0.23
N TYR A 195 4.72 3.11 -0.66
CA TYR A 195 5.49 2.03 -1.25
C TYR A 195 6.87 1.97 -0.60
N THR A 196 7.11 0.94 0.19
CA THR A 196 8.37 0.70 0.88
C THR A 196 9.34 -0.09 0.02
N VAL A 197 10.64 0.14 0.24
CA VAL A 197 11.73 -0.71 -0.25
C VAL A 197 12.73 -0.83 0.90
N GLY A 198 12.50 -1.82 1.76
CA GLY A 198 13.12 -1.91 3.07
C GLY A 198 12.52 -0.91 4.06
N ALA A 199 12.98 -1.00 5.31
CA ALA A 199 12.40 -0.26 6.43
C ALA A 199 12.73 1.24 6.43
N GLU A 200 13.75 1.67 5.67
CA GLU A 200 14.28 3.03 5.69
C GLU A 200 13.86 3.88 4.49
N TYR A 201 13.22 3.28 3.47
CA TYR A 201 12.76 3.99 2.28
C TYR A 201 11.27 3.80 2.07
N ALA A 202 10.58 4.91 1.83
CA ALA A 202 9.17 4.91 1.45
C ALA A 202 8.89 6.04 0.44
N HIS A 203 8.27 5.67 -0.68
CA HIS A 203 7.69 6.60 -1.65
C HIS A 203 6.20 6.76 -1.39
N ALA A 204 5.64 7.96 -1.57
CA ALA A 204 4.21 8.19 -1.40
C ALA A 204 3.61 9.06 -2.52
N GLU A 205 2.41 8.68 -2.95
CA GLU A 205 1.60 9.41 -3.91
C GLU A 205 0.13 9.40 -3.46
N ALA A 206 -0.56 10.51 -3.61
CA ALA A 206 -2.00 10.59 -3.35
C ALA A 206 -2.80 10.39 -4.64
N ARG A 207 -3.97 9.76 -4.49
CA ARG A 207 -4.96 9.61 -5.56
C ARG A 207 -6.33 10.01 -5.05
N LYS A 208 -7.23 10.40 -5.95
CA LYS A 208 -8.62 10.68 -5.60
C LYS A 208 -9.26 9.42 -5.00
N SER A 209 -9.93 9.58 -3.87
CA SER A 209 -10.60 8.48 -3.18
C SER A 209 -11.78 7.95 -4.02
N PRO A 210 -11.90 6.63 -4.21
CA PRO A 210 -13.02 6.04 -4.91
C PRO A 210 -14.35 6.20 -4.14
N GLY A 211 -14.29 6.51 -2.83
CA GLY A 211 -15.46 6.76 -1.99
C GLY A 211 -16.24 8.04 -2.33
N LEU A 212 -15.69 8.92 -3.18
CA LEU A 212 -16.34 10.16 -3.62
C LEU A 212 -17.38 9.90 -4.73
N ASP A 213 -17.02 10.15 -5.98
CA ASP A 213 -17.94 10.05 -7.14
C ASP A 213 -17.68 8.81 -8.02
N GLY A 214 -16.62 8.04 -7.71
CA GLY A 214 -16.20 6.88 -8.48
C GLY A 214 -15.61 7.17 -9.85
N LYS A 215 -15.44 8.44 -10.23
CA LYS A 215 -14.86 8.84 -11.50
C LYS A 215 -13.35 8.96 -11.36
N VAL A 216 -12.63 8.16 -12.15
CA VAL A 216 -11.17 8.17 -12.12
C VAL A 216 -10.63 9.33 -12.95
N GLU A 217 -9.87 10.20 -12.30
CA GLU A 217 -9.21 11.33 -12.93
C GLU A 217 -8.04 10.84 -13.80
N ARG A 218 -8.00 11.33 -15.03
CA ARG A 218 -6.95 10.98 -16.00
C ARG A 218 -6.32 12.23 -16.59
N ASP A 219 -5.01 12.16 -16.82
CA ASP A 219 -4.25 13.18 -17.53
C ASP A 219 -4.50 13.13 -19.05
N GLU A 220 -3.85 14.04 -19.77
CA GLU A 220 -3.91 14.16 -21.24
C GLU A 220 -3.44 12.88 -21.97
N PHE A 221 -2.66 12.03 -21.30
CA PHE A 221 -2.15 10.76 -21.83
C PHE A 221 -3.01 9.56 -21.39
N GLY A 222 -4.15 9.82 -20.74
CA GLY A 222 -5.06 8.80 -20.24
C GLY A 222 -4.54 8.04 -19.03
N LYS A 223 -3.45 8.47 -18.39
CA LYS A 223 -2.94 7.88 -17.14
C LYS A 223 -3.68 8.47 -15.96
N GLU A 224 -3.83 7.69 -14.89
CA GLU A 224 -4.49 8.16 -13.67
C GLU A 224 -3.67 9.24 -12.97
N VAL A 225 -4.34 10.34 -12.60
CA VAL A 225 -3.69 11.48 -11.95
C VAL A 225 -3.18 11.08 -10.56
N ARG A 226 -1.96 11.51 -10.25
CA ARG A 226 -1.27 11.25 -8.98
C ARG A 226 -0.65 12.53 -8.48
N TYR A 227 -0.75 12.76 -7.17
CA TYR A 227 -0.15 13.92 -6.52
C TYR A 227 1.04 13.46 -5.69
N PRO A 228 2.23 14.08 -5.83
CA PRO A 228 3.38 13.70 -5.01
C PRO A 228 3.09 13.98 -3.53
N VAL A 229 3.41 13.02 -2.65
CA VAL A 229 3.23 13.16 -1.20
C VAL A 229 4.57 13.03 -0.50
N ILE A 230 4.87 13.97 0.37
CA ILE A 230 5.95 13.84 1.34
C ILE A 230 5.34 13.26 2.62
N LEU A 231 5.90 12.14 3.08
CA LEU A 231 5.52 11.54 4.35
C LEU A 231 6.04 12.36 5.52
N ARG A 232 5.21 12.54 6.54
CA ARG A 232 5.59 13.09 7.83
C ARG A 232 6.44 12.09 8.62
N ALA A 233 7.08 12.54 9.70
CA ALA A 233 7.97 11.69 10.51
C ALA A 233 7.22 10.50 11.14
N ASP A 234 6.00 10.73 11.63
CA ASP A 234 5.09 9.68 12.13
C ASP A 234 4.75 8.66 11.03
N GLU A 235 4.47 9.11 9.81
CA GLU A 235 4.13 8.23 8.69
C GLU A 235 5.34 7.42 8.17
N LYS A 236 6.55 7.97 8.24
CA LYS A 236 7.79 7.23 7.97
C LYS A 236 7.98 6.10 9.00
N LEU A 237 7.69 6.36 10.28
CA LEU A 237 7.71 5.33 11.32
C LEU A 237 6.64 4.26 11.06
N ILE A 238 5.44 4.65 10.60
CA ILE A 238 4.41 3.69 10.17
C ILE A 238 4.94 2.80 9.03
N ALA A 239 5.54 3.40 7.99
CA ALA A 239 6.10 2.66 6.86
C ALA A 239 7.17 1.64 7.30
N MET A 240 8.08 2.07 8.19
CA MET A 240 9.09 1.21 8.79
C MET A 240 8.45 0.04 9.55
N LYS A 241 7.47 0.32 10.43
CA LYS A 241 6.77 -0.71 11.20
C LYS A 241 6.03 -1.71 10.30
N ILE A 242 5.34 -1.25 9.25
CA ILE A 242 4.65 -2.13 8.29
C ILE A 242 5.64 -3.06 7.60
N CYS A 243 6.74 -2.52 7.06
CA CYS A 243 7.76 -3.31 6.40
C CYS A 243 8.28 -4.44 7.30
N LEU A 244 8.56 -4.14 8.58
CA LEU A 244 9.06 -5.09 9.55
C LEU A 244 8.00 -6.09 10.04
N ALA A 245 6.80 -5.62 10.38
CA ALA A 245 5.73 -6.45 10.94
C ALA A 245 5.21 -7.49 9.92
N PHE A 246 5.03 -7.07 8.67
CA PHE A 246 4.61 -7.95 7.59
C PHE A 246 5.79 -8.68 6.91
N LYS A 247 7.03 -8.37 7.30
CA LYS A 247 8.26 -8.91 6.69
C LYS A 247 8.27 -8.81 5.16
N GLN A 248 7.74 -7.71 4.66
CA GLN A 248 7.68 -7.43 3.23
C GLN A 248 8.65 -6.27 2.96
N THR A 249 9.82 -6.57 2.38
CA THR A 249 10.79 -5.52 2.01
C THR A 249 10.20 -4.59 0.98
N VAL A 250 9.59 -5.14 -0.07
CA VAL A 250 8.79 -4.35 -1.01
C VAL A 250 7.34 -4.47 -0.56
N CYS A 251 6.77 -3.41 -0.02
CA CYS A 251 5.40 -3.41 0.50
C CYS A 251 4.64 -2.14 0.13
N GLY A 252 3.42 -2.31 -0.40
CA GLY A 252 2.46 -1.25 -0.65
C GLY A 252 1.36 -1.23 0.42
N PHE A 253 0.97 -0.05 0.89
CA PHE A 253 -0.14 0.13 1.82
C PHE A 253 -0.81 1.50 1.63
N ASP A 254 -2.04 1.63 2.11
CA ASP A 254 -2.84 2.84 1.98
C ASP A 254 -3.00 3.54 3.34
N LEU A 255 -2.86 4.87 3.33
CA LEU A 255 -3.02 5.77 4.46
C LEU A 255 -4.17 6.75 4.24
N LEU A 256 -4.94 6.95 5.30
CA LEU A 256 -5.98 7.98 5.41
C LEU A 256 -5.51 9.06 6.37
N ARG A 257 -5.40 10.30 5.89
CA ARG A 257 -5.05 11.46 6.70
C ARG A 257 -6.33 12.13 7.20
N VAL A 258 -6.52 12.17 8.52
CA VAL A 258 -7.70 12.77 9.17
C VAL A 258 -7.24 13.56 10.39
N GLU A 259 -7.62 14.85 10.45
CA GLU A 259 -7.38 15.73 11.61
C GLU A 259 -5.92 15.70 12.12
N GLY A 260 -4.95 15.71 11.21
CA GLY A 260 -3.52 15.69 11.55
C GLY A 260 -2.95 14.33 11.97
N LYS A 261 -3.77 13.27 11.99
CA LYS A 261 -3.36 11.88 12.20
C LYS A 261 -3.36 11.10 10.88
N SER A 262 -2.69 9.95 10.87
CA SER A 262 -2.68 9.02 9.74
C SER A 262 -3.05 7.62 10.19
N PHE A 263 -3.97 7.00 9.46
CA PHE A 263 -4.52 5.67 9.75
C PHE A 263 -4.26 4.75 8.56
N VAL A 264 -3.80 3.54 8.82
CA VAL A 264 -3.63 2.50 7.79
C VAL A 264 -4.96 1.81 7.57
N CYS A 265 -5.41 1.75 6.31
CA CYS A 265 -6.69 1.13 5.96
C CYS A 265 -6.55 -0.11 5.06
N ASP A 266 -5.38 -0.35 4.48
CA ASP A 266 -5.11 -1.49 3.62
C ASP A 266 -3.60 -1.77 3.53
N VAL A 267 -3.20 -3.04 3.54
CA VAL A 267 -1.81 -3.50 3.32
C VAL A 267 -1.84 -4.53 2.20
N ASN A 268 -1.16 -4.23 1.09
CA ASN A 268 -1.25 -5.00 -0.16
C ASN A 268 -0.08 -5.98 -0.36
N GLY A 269 0.97 -5.91 0.47
CA GLY A 269 2.19 -6.65 0.22
C GLY A 269 2.95 -6.12 -1.00
N PHE A 270 3.53 -7.00 -1.80
CA PHE A 270 4.44 -6.61 -2.90
C PHE A 270 3.78 -5.66 -3.92
N SER A 271 4.30 -4.44 -4.01
CA SER A 271 3.80 -3.44 -4.95
C SER A 271 4.88 -2.44 -5.34
N PHE A 272 4.97 -2.15 -6.65
CA PHE A 272 5.86 -1.14 -7.18
C PHE A 272 5.10 0.12 -7.60
N VAL A 273 5.76 1.27 -7.41
CA VAL A 273 5.33 2.54 -8.00
C VAL A 273 5.43 2.44 -9.52
N LYS A 274 4.51 3.10 -10.23
CA LYS A 274 4.49 3.13 -11.70
C LYS A 274 4.78 4.52 -12.22
N ASN A 275 5.50 4.59 -13.34
CA ASN A 275 5.86 5.83 -14.05
C ASN A 275 6.79 6.78 -13.26
N SER A 276 7.66 6.25 -12.41
CA SER A 276 8.65 7.06 -11.67
C SER A 276 10.05 6.50 -11.88
N THR A 277 10.82 7.11 -12.79
CA THR A 277 12.20 6.70 -13.08
C THR A 277 13.07 6.74 -11.82
N LYS A 278 12.93 7.80 -11.03
CA LYS A 278 13.63 7.92 -9.74
C LYS A 278 13.31 6.75 -8.80
N TYR A 279 12.04 6.35 -8.71
CA TYR A 279 11.69 5.19 -7.89
C TYR A 279 12.34 3.90 -8.42
N TYR A 280 12.42 3.70 -9.74
CA TYR A 280 13.08 2.52 -10.30
C TYR A 280 14.58 2.50 -9.97
N ASP A 281 15.25 3.65 -10.08
CA ASP A 281 16.67 3.81 -9.72
C ASP A 281 16.89 3.52 -8.22
N ASP A 282 16.12 4.19 -7.35
CA ASP A 282 16.22 4.04 -5.90
C ASP A 282 15.90 2.60 -5.46
N CYS A 283 14.82 2.01 -5.98
CA CYS A 283 14.38 0.66 -5.63
C CYS A 283 15.42 -0.39 -6.02
N ALA A 284 15.95 -0.32 -7.25
CA ALA A 284 16.96 -1.26 -7.72
C ALA A 284 18.26 -1.12 -6.91
N SER A 285 18.68 0.13 -6.65
CA SER A 285 19.85 0.40 -5.82
C SER A 285 19.68 -0.19 -4.41
N ILE A 286 18.58 0.10 -3.71
CA ILE A 286 18.35 -0.39 -2.35
C ILE A 286 18.29 -1.92 -2.30
N LEU A 287 17.56 -2.55 -3.21
CA LEU A 287 17.48 -4.01 -3.27
C LEU A 287 18.84 -4.64 -3.55
N GLY A 288 19.61 -4.10 -4.52
CA GLY A 288 20.94 -4.60 -4.83
C GLY A 288 21.89 -4.50 -3.65
N HIS A 289 21.97 -3.33 -2.99
CA HIS A 289 22.81 -3.15 -1.80
C HIS A 289 22.34 -4.03 -0.63
N MET A 290 21.04 -4.23 -0.44
CA MET A 290 20.50 -5.12 0.58
C MET A 290 20.94 -6.57 0.36
N ILE A 291 20.82 -7.05 -0.88
CA ILE A 291 21.26 -8.40 -1.27
C ILE A 291 22.77 -8.55 -1.06
N MET A 292 23.56 -7.59 -1.55
CA MET A 292 25.01 -7.65 -1.44
C MET A 292 25.46 -7.60 0.01
N ARG A 293 24.83 -6.79 0.87
CA ARG A 293 25.13 -6.73 2.30
C ARG A 293 24.90 -8.06 3.00
N GLU A 294 23.83 -8.77 2.64
CA GLU A 294 23.49 -10.06 3.25
C GLU A 294 24.37 -11.20 2.74
N LEU A 295 24.60 -11.26 1.43
CA LEU A 295 25.23 -12.44 0.80
C LEU A 295 26.72 -12.28 0.50
N ALA A 296 27.25 -11.08 0.34
CA ALA A 296 28.67 -10.90 0.02
C ALA A 296 29.60 -11.53 1.06
N PRO A 297 29.37 -11.40 2.39
CA PRO A 297 30.20 -12.09 3.39
C PRO A 297 30.16 -13.61 3.24
N THR A 298 28.97 -14.17 3.04
CA THR A 298 28.75 -15.63 2.93
C THR A 298 29.36 -16.20 1.64
N LEU A 299 29.39 -15.41 0.57
CA LEU A 299 29.91 -15.82 -0.73
C LEU A 299 31.37 -15.35 -0.98
N SER A 300 32.03 -14.78 0.03
CA SER A 300 33.39 -14.23 -0.08
C SER A 300 33.56 -13.21 -1.22
N ILE A 301 32.52 -12.43 -1.50
CA ILE A 301 32.54 -11.37 -2.51
C ILE A 301 33.10 -10.10 -1.86
N PRO A 302 34.12 -9.45 -2.44
CA PRO A 302 34.63 -8.18 -1.93
C PRO A 302 33.61 -7.08 -2.23
N TYR A 303 32.74 -6.80 -1.27
CA TYR A 303 31.75 -5.73 -1.36
C TYR A 303 32.00 -4.69 -0.27
N PRO A 304 32.20 -3.40 -0.61
CA PRO A 304 32.36 -2.38 0.39
C PRO A 304 31.04 -2.21 1.14
N LEU A 305 30.98 -2.71 2.37
CA LEU A 305 29.84 -2.52 3.29
C LEU A 305 29.58 -1.03 3.63
N ALA A 306 30.41 -0.12 3.10
CA ALA A 306 30.37 1.32 3.32
C ALA A 306 29.31 2.07 2.51
N TYR A 307 28.40 1.41 1.77
CA TYR A 307 27.21 2.10 1.26
C TYR A 307 26.21 2.32 2.41
N GLN A 308 26.56 3.24 3.31
CA GLN A 308 25.55 4.15 3.82
C GLN A 308 25.29 5.11 2.64
N PRO A 309 24.05 5.22 2.10
CA PRO A 309 23.76 6.35 1.23
C PRO A 309 24.07 7.58 2.06
N GLU A 310 25.20 8.25 1.78
CA GLU A 310 25.81 9.34 2.53
C GLU A 310 24.79 9.93 3.51
N ASP A 311 24.82 9.49 4.77
CA ASP A 311 24.09 10.18 5.83
C ASP A 311 24.61 11.62 5.69
N PRO A 312 23.79 12.60 5.31
CA PRO A 312 24.27 13.96 5.15
C PRO A 312 25.01 14.29 6.44
N PRO A 313 26.27 14.78 6.38
CA PRO A 313 27.11 14.88 7.55
C PRO A 313 26.31 15.49 8.69
N PHE A 314 26.35 14.87 9.86
CA PHE A 314 25.73 15.40 11.08
C PHE A 314 26.37 16.76 11.37
N VAL A 315 25.86 17.82 10.75
CA VAL A 315 26.25 19.19 11.08
C VAL A 315 25.47 19.56 12.33
N PRO A 316 26.13 19.83 13.47
CA PRO A 316 25.45 20.31 14.65
C PRO A 316 24.75 21.62 14.28
N THR A 317 23.42 21.64 14.31
CA THR A 317 22.66 22.88 14.21
C THR A 317 22.32 23.36 15.60
N ALA A 318 22.09 24.66 15.77
CA ALA A 318 21.76 25.26 17.07
C ALA A 318 20.48 24.68 17.73
N PHE A 319 19.70 23.83 17.04
CA PHE A 319 18.41 23.29 17.49
C PHE A 319 18.20 21.79 17.24
N GLY A 320 19.23 20.98 16.99
CA GLY A 320 19.07 19.52 16.89
C GLY A 320 20.10 18.77 16.05
N THR A 321 20.05 17.44 16.12
CA THR A 321 21.08 16.52 15.59
C THR A 321 20.92 16.10 14.13
N ARG A 322 19.83 16.41 13.41
CA ARG A 322 19.69 16.01 11.99
C ARG A 322 19.12 17.13 11.11
N MET A 323 19.78 17.38 9.98
CA MET A 323 19.20 18.18 8.90
C MET A 323 18.37 17.27 7.99
N GLU A 324 17.08 17.61 7.81
CA GLU A 324 16.18 16.92 6.89
C GLU A 324 15.81 17.87 5.75
N LEU A 325 16.02 17.48 4.50
CA LEU A 325 15.56 18.24 3.33
C LEU A 325 14.01 18.19 3.28
N ARG A 326 13.36 19.26 3.74
CA ARG A 326 11.90 19.36 3.78
C ARG A 326 11.27 19.67 2.43
N CYS A 327 11.92 20.53 1.64
CA CYS A 327 11.50 20.88 0.29
C CYS A 327 12.69 21.49 -0.47
N VAL A 328 12.67 21.37 -1.79
CA VAL A 328 13.49 22.17 -2.69
C VAL A 328 12.57 23.19 -3.33
N ILE A 329 12.73 24.47 -2.99
CA ILE A 329 11.98 25.56 -3.61
C ILE A 329 12.85 26.15 -4.72
N ALA A 330 12.49 25.87 -5.97
CA ALA A 330 13.09 26.51 -7.13
C ALA A 330 12.23 27.71 -7.55
N VAL A 331 12.72 28.93 -7.29
CA VAL A 331 12.09 30.16 -7.79
C VAL A 331 12.73 30.50 -9.13
N ILE A 332 12.01 30.21 -10.22
CA ILE A 332 12.46 30.51 -11.57
C ILE A 332 11.82 31.82 -12.02
N ARG A 333 12.66 32.84 -12.22
CA ARG A 333 12.27 34.09 -12.88
C ARG A 333 12.57 33.95 -14.37
N HIS A 334 11.56 34.13 -15.22
CA HIS A 334 11.79 34.31 -16.64
C HIS A 334 12.57 35.62 -16.86
N GLY A 335 13.77 35.52 -17.42
CA GLY A 335 14.69 36.63 -17.64
C GLY A 335 14.32 37.54 -18.82
N ASP A 336 13.02 37.72 -19.12
CA ASP A 336 12.64 38.65 -20.18
C ASP A 336 12.63 40.08 -19.63
N ARG A 337 13.66 40.84 -20.03
CA ARG A 337 13.89 42.25 -19.67
C ARG A 337 13.20 43.21 -20.66
N THR A 338 11.94 42.99 -21.01
CA THR A 338 11.11 44.08 -21.54
C THR A 338 10.26 44.68 -20.42
N PRO A 339 10.42 45.97 -20.07
CA PRO A 339 9.57 46.63 -19.08
C PRO A 339 8.15 46.71 -19.63
N LYS A 340 7.29 45.75 -19.29
CA LYS A 340 5.85 45.91 -19.46
C LYS A 340 5.39 46.91 -18.40
N GLN A 341 4.95 48.09 -18.82
CA GLN A 341 4.25 49.05 -17.96
C GLN A 341 3.00 48.39 -17.38
N LYS A 342 3.15 47.69 -16.26
CA LYS A 342 2.03 47.11 -15.52
C LYS A 342 1.64 48.13 -14.45
N MET A 343 0.52 48.82 -14.66
CA MET A 343 -0.12 49.59 -13.60
C MET A 343 -0.43 48.64 -12.44
N LYS A 344 0.08 48.96 -11.25
CA LYS A 344 -0.32 48.34 -10.01
C LYS A 344 -1.35 49.25 -9.36
N MET A 345 -2.58 48.77 -9.21
CA MET A 345 -3.60 49.43 -8.40
C MET A 345 -3.82 48.63 -7.12
N VAL A 346 -4.04 49.35 -6.01
CA VAL A 346 -4.42 48.74 -4.74
C VAL A 346 -5.91 48.46 -4.81
N VAL A 347 -6.31 47.19 -4.69
CA VAL A 347 -7.71 46.78 -4.58
C VAL A 347 -7.95 46.40 -3.13
N LEU A 348 -8.80 47.15 -2.43
CA LEU A 348 -9.34 46.77 -1.13
C LEU A 348 -10.78 46.32 -1.36
N HIS A 349 -11.11 45.10 -0.93
CA HIS A 349 -12.48 44.61 -0.93
C HIS A 349 -13.25 45.28 0.22
N PRO A 350 -14.46 45.84 -0.03
CA PRO A 350 -15.30 46.39 1.04
C PRO A 350 -15.82 45.33 2.00
#